data_AF-L5LYV3-F1
#
_entry.id   AF-L5LYV3-F1
#
_cell.length_a   1.000
_cell.length_b   1.000
_cell.length_c   1.000
_cell.angle_alpha   90.00
_cell.angle_beta   90.00
_cell.angle_gamma   90.00
#
_symmetry.space_group_name_H-M   'P 1'
#
loop_
_entity.id
_entity.type
_entity.pdbx_description
1 polymer ?
#
loop_
_entity_poly.entity_id
_entity_poly.type
_entity_poly.pdbx_seq_one_letter_code
_entity_poly.pdbx_strand_id
1 'polypeptide(L)'
;MLVNTSGRPEGQRAHLLLPQLKENDTHCIDFHYFVSSKSNSAPGLLNVYVKVNNGPLGNPIWNVSGEPTRTWNRAELAISTFWPNFYQVIFEVITSGHQGYLAIDEVKVLGHPCTRTPHFLRIQNVEVNAGQFATFQCSAIGRTMAGDRLWLQGIDVRDAPLKEIKVTSSRRFIASFNVVNTTKRDAGKYRCMIRTEGGVGVSNYAELVVKEPPVPIAPPQLASVGATYLWIQLNANSINGDGPIIAREVEYCTASGSWNDRQPVDSPSYKIGHLDPDTEYEISVLLTRPGEGGTGSPGPALRTRTKCAGAYCPPPPQLWQHPEQDR
;
A
#
# COMPACT_ATOMS: atom_id res chain seq x y z
N MET A 1 22.08 24.29 -23.13
CA MET A 1 21.55 25.04 -21.95
C MET A 1 22.56 24.96 -20.82
N LEU A 2 22.76 26.04 -20.05
CA LEU A 2 23.87 26.17 -19.08
C LEU A 2 23.40 26.75 -17.74
N VAL A 3 23.93 26.22 -16.64
CA VAL A 3 23.87 26.81 -15.30
C VAL A 3 25.29 27.15 -14.85
N ASN A 4 25.56 28.44 -14.61
CA ASN A 4 26.80 28.91 -14.00
C ASN A 4 26.61 29.00 -12.48
N THR A 5 27.31 28.14 -11.73
CA THR A 5 27.24 28.10 -10.26
C THR A 5 28.26 29.03 -9.60
N SER A 6 29.11 29.71 -10.38
CA SER A 6 30.12 30.62 -9.86
C SER A 6 29.48 31.80 -9.14
N GLY A 7 29.87 32.01 -7.88
CA GLY A 7 29.29 33.05 -7.02
C GLY A 7 27.87 32.76 -6.54
N ARG A 8 27.38 31.53 -6.69
CA ARG A 8 26.07 31.12 -6.17
C ARG A 8 26.23 30.41 -4.82
N PRO A 9 25.50 30.83 -3.76
CA PRO A 9 25.52 30.14 -2.48
C PRO A 9 24.90 28.75 -2.60
N GLU A 10 25.14 27.90 -1.59
CA GLU A 10 24.56 26.56 -1.51
C GLU A 10 23.02 26.60 -1.43
N GLY A 11 22.37 25.62 -2.07
CA GLY A 11 20.93 25.41 -1.97
C GLY A 11 20.06 26.21 -2.95
N GLN A 12 20.64 27.10 -3.77
CA GLN A 12 19.89 27.76 -4.83
C GLN A 12 19.48 26.76 -5.92
N ARG A 13 18.27 26.95 -6.45
CA ARG A 13 17.67 26.03 -7.42
C ARG A 13 17.31 26.73 -8.71
N ALA A 14 17.52 26.04 -9.82
CA ALA A 14 17.08 26.46 -11.15
C ALA A 14 16.37 25.31 -11.85
N HIS A 15 15.20 25.58 -12.43
CA HIS A 15 14.39 24.59 -13.14
C HIS A 15 14.31 24.89 -14.63
N LEU A 16 14.45 23.84 -15.43
CA LEU A 16 14.21 23.86 -16.86
C LEU A 16 13.15 22.80 -17.17
N LEU A 17 12.03 23.23 -17.74
CA LEU A 17 10.87 22.38 -18.00
C LEU A 17 10.75 22.08 -19.48
N LEU A 18 10.60 20.81 -19.84
CA LEU A 18 10.20 20.42 -21.18
C LEU A 18 8.71 20.72 -21.43
N PRO A 19 8.26 20.73 -22.69
CA PRO A 19 6.83 20.66 -23.00
C PRO A 19 6.19 19.41 -22.39
N GLN A 20 4.87 19.47 -22.21
CA GLN A 20 4.11 18.30 -21.78
C GLN A 20 4.02 17.30 -22.93
N LEU A 21 4.37 16.04 -22.66
CA LEU A 21 4.34 14.96 -23.63
C LEU A 21 3.08 14.10 -23.44
N LYS A 22 2.46 13.71 -24.56
CA LYS A 22 1.17 13.00 -24.67
C LYS A 22 1.27 11.87 -25.68
N GLU A 23 2.34 11.10 -25.59
CA GLU A 23 2.63 10.05 -26.56
C GLU A 23 1.69 8.85 -26.41
N ASN A 24 1.42 8.17 -27.53
CA ASN A 24 0.71 6.88 -27.56
C ASN A 24 1.70 5.71 -27.65
N ASP A 25 2.71 5.84 -28.50
CA ASP A 25 3.71 4.81 -28.75
C ASP A 25 4.84 4.84 -27.72
N THR A 26 5.51 3.68 -27.56
CA THR A 26 6.74 3.59 -26.79
C THR A 26 7.80 4.50 -27.38
N HIS A 27 8.34 5.39 -26.55
CA HIS A 27 9.33 6.37 -26.92
C HIS A 27 10.47 6.41 -25.90
N CYS A 28 11.58 7.00 -26.28
CA CYS A 28 12.75 7.19 -25.43
C CYS A 28 13.11 8.66 -25.41
N ILE A 29 13.36 9.23 -24.22
CA ILE A 29 13.97 10.55 -24.12
C ILE A 29 15.45 10.34 -23.83
N ASP A 30 16.33 10.96 -24.60
CA ASP A 30 17.75 11.00 -24.25
C ASP A 30 18.31 12.42 -24.30
N PHE A 31 19.30 12.67 -23.46
CA PHE A 31 19.95 13.96 -23.35
C PHE A 31 21.43 13.81 -23.01
N HIS A 32 22.21 14.82 -23.35
CA HIS A 32 23.60 14.93 -22.95
C HIS A 32 23.73 15.91 -21.81
N TYR A 33 24.60 15.58 -20.84
CA TYR A 33 24.94 16.47 -19.74
C TYR A 33 26.44 16.58 -19.57
N PHE A 34 26.88 17.71 -19.03
CA PHE A 34 28.28 18.04 -18.80
C PHE A 34 28.44 18.73 -17.45
N VAL A 35 29.47 18.34 -16.70
CA VAL A 35 29.80 18.96 -15.41
C VAL A 35 31.28 19.33 -15.38
N SER A 36 31.56 20.59 -15.02
CA SER A 36 32.94 21.07 -14.87
C SER A 36 33.09 21.98 -13.67
N SER A 37 34.25 21.90 -13.02
CA SER A 37 34.68 22.79 -11.95
C SER A 37 36.19 22.97 -12.04
N LYS A 38 36.66 24.16 -11.63
CA LYS A 38 38.09 24.47 -11.51
C LYS A 38 38.70 23.83 -10.26
N SER A 39 37.95 23.74 -9.15
CA SER A 39 38.43 23.22 -7.87
C SER A 39 38.32 21.70 -7.74
N ASN A 40 37.85 21.01 -8.79
CA ASN A 40 37.44 19.59 -8.77
C ASN A 40 36.31 19.25 -7.77
N SER A 41 35.80 20.24 -7.02
CA SER A 41 34.61 20.10 -6.19
C SER A 41 33.35 20.10 -7.06
N ALA A 42 32.36 19.30 -6.70
CA ALA A 42 31.08 19.28 -7.41
C ALA A 42 30.39 20.66 -7.34
N PRO A 43 30.09 21.33 -8.47
CA PRO A 43 29.47 22.66 -8.48
C PRO A 43 27.99 22.65 -8.09
N GLY A 44 27.34 21.49 -8.15
CA GLY A 44 25.93 21.32 -7.79
C GLY A 44 25.40 19.96 -8.23
N LEU A 45 24.20 19.62 -7.77
CA LEU A 45 23.47 18.42 -8.17
C LEU A 45 22.66 18.70 -9.44
N LEU A 46 22.53 17.71 -10.32
CA LEU A 46 21.55 17.72 -11.41
C LEU A 46 20.53 16.62 -11.16
N ASN A 47 19.27 17.00 -10.95
CA ASN A 47 18.13 16.13 -10.77
C ASN A 47 17.22 16.17 -12.00
N VAL A 48 16.55 15.06 -12.26
CA VAL A 48 15.48 14.95 -13.27
C VAL A 48 14.22 14.46 -12.59
N TYR A 49 13.13 15.19 -12.79
CA TYR A 49 11.80 14.87 -12.29
C TYR A 49 10.86 14.57 -13.45
N VAL A 50 9.83 13.78 -13.16
CA VAL A 50 8.73 13.50 -14.09
C VAL A 50 7.42 13.80 -13.36
N LYS A 51 6.85 14.96 -13.68
CA LYS A 51 5.57 15.43 -13.16
C LYS A 51 4.44 14.91 -14.03
N VAL A 52 3.57 14.06 -13.49
CA VAL A 52 2.49 13.40 -14.25
C VAL A 52 1.17 14.13 -14.02
N ASN A 53 0.39 14.36 -15.08
CA ASN A 53 -0.96 14.94 -15.06
C ASN A 53 -1.08 16.24 -14.24
N ASN A 54 -0.09 17.13 -14.32
CA ASN A 54 -0.01 18.35 -13.49
C ASN A 54 -0.05 18.11 -11.96
N GLY A 55 0.16 16.87 -11.51
CA GLY A 55 0.20 16.49 -10.09
C GLY A 55 1.44 17.02 -9.36
N PRO A 56 1.79 16.45 -8.19
CA PRO A 56 2.98 16.85 -7.45
C PRO A 56 4.26 16.59 -8.27
N LEU A 57 5.32 17.35 -7.97
CA LEU A 57 6.64 17.16 -8.60
C LEU A 57 7.19 15.75 -8.36
N GLY A 58 6.90 15.19 -7.18
CA GLY A 58 7.38 13.89 -6.74
C GLY A 58 8.87 13.89 -6.44
N ASN A 59 9.43 12.69 -6.33
CA ASN A 59 10.86 12.45 -6.10
C ASN A 59 11.62 12.42 -7.44
N PRO A 60 12.93 12.79 -7.45
CA PRO A 60 13.73 12.71 -8.67
C PRO A 60 13.83 11.27 -9.15
N ILE A 61 13.73 11.07 -10.47
CA ILE A 61 13.88 9.76 -11.11
C ILE A 61 15.33 9.45 -11.44
N TRP A 62 16.13 10.49 -11.68
CA TRP A 62 17.52 10.39 -12.03
C TRP A 62 18.28 11.56 -11.43
N ASN A 63 19.51 11.33 -10.99
CA ASN A 63 20.38 12.36 -10.48
C ASN A 63 21.86 12.04 -10.71
N VAL A 64 22.70 13.07 -10.68
CA VAL A 64 24.15 12.94 -10.57
C VAL A 64 24.67 13.87 -9.47
N SER A 65 25.68 13.39 -8.73
CA SER A 65 26.33 14.12 -7.63
C SER A 65 27.06 15.39 -8.09
N GLY A 66 27.22 15.58 -9.40
CA GLY A 66 27.91 16.72 -9.98
C GLY A 66 29.43 16.61 -9.94
N GLU A 67 29.98 15.40 -9.78
CA GLU A 67 31.43 15.23 -9.89
C GLU A 67 31.93 15.72 -11.25
N PRO A 68 32.96 16.60 -11.30
CA PRO A 68 33.44 17.17 -12.54
C PRO A 68 34.12 16.13 -13.44
N THR A 69 33.40 15.63 -14.44
CA THR A 69 33.96 14.71 -15.44
C THR A 69 34.68 15.45 -16.57
N ARG A 70 34.29 16.73 -16.84
CA ARG A 70 34.75 17.52 -17.99
C ARG A 70 34.55 16.80 -19.34
N THR A 71 33.57 15.89 -19.39
CA THR A 71 33.17 15.16 -20.59
C THR A 71 31.65 15.20 -20.74
N TRP A 72 31.19 15.04 -21.97
CA TRP A 72 29.76 14.87 -22.24
C TRP A 72 29.35 13.43 -21.92
N ASN A 73 28.26 13.31 -21.18
CA ASN A 73 27.70 12.03 -20.75
C ASN A 73 26.27 11.93 -21.25
N ARG A 74 25.86 10.74 -21.70
CA ARG A 74 24.53 10.50 -22.26
C ARG A 74 23.66 9.70 -21.29
N ALA A 75 22.47 10.20 -21.00
CA ALA A 75 21.47 9.51 -20.21
C ALA A 75 20.15 9.39 -20.97
N GLU A 76 19.45 8.27 -20.78
CA GLU A 76 18.13 8.02 -21.38
C GLU A 76 17.04 7.77 -20.31
N LEU A 77 15.80 8.12 -20.64
CA LEU A 77 14.62 8.02 -19.80
C LEU A 77 13.57 7.17 -20.53
N ALA A 78 13.25 6.02 -19.96
CA ALA A 78 12.17 5.14 -20.40
C ALA A 78 10.92 5.39 -19.55
N ILE A 79 10.07 6.33 -19.97
CA ILE A 79 8.90 6.79 -19.20
C ILE A 79 7.63 6.12 -19.72
N SER A 80 7.02 5.28 -18.88
CA SER A 80 5.85 4.47 -19.28
C SER A 80 4.52 5.18 -18.92
N THR A 81 4.37 6.44 -19.32
CA THR A 81 3.16 7.24 -19.14
C THR A 81 2.66 7.72 -20.50
N PHE A 82 1.46 7.28 -20.87
CA PHE A 82 0.89 7.45 -22.21
C PHE A 82 -0.47 8.14 -22.15
N TRP A 83 -0.91 8.67 -23.30
CA TRP A 83 -2.25 9.23 -23.48
C TRP A 83 -3.34 8.25 -22.95
N PRO A 84 -4.40 8.73 -22.28
CA PRO A 84 -4.82 10.13 -22.08
C PRO A 84 -4.04 10.87 -20.98
N ASN A 85 -3.10 10.20 -20.32
CA ASN A 85 -2.22 10.86 -19.35
C ASN A 85 -1.12 11.64 -20.08
N PHE A 86 -0.52 12.58 -19.36
CA PHE A 86 0.60 13.36 -19.85
C PHE A 86 1.63 13.54 -18.76
N TYR A 87 2.86 13.84 -19.14
CA TYR A 87 3.92 14.12 -18.19
C TYR A 87 4.81 15.26 -18.66
N GLN A 88 5.55 15.83 -17.71
CA GLN A 88 6.51 16.89 -17.95
C GLN A 88 7.84 16.51 -17.31
N VAL A 89 8.90 16.49 -18.12
CA VAL A 89 10.27 16.32 -17.64
C VAL A 89 10.79 17.66 -17.13
N ILE A 90 11.40 17.66 -15.95
CA ILE A 90 11.94 18.86 -15.32
C ILE A 90 13.38 18.57 -14.91
N PHE A 91 14.31 19.35 -15.44
CA PHE A 91 15.70 19.36 -15.01
C PHE A 91 15.86 20.39 -13.89
N GLU A 92 16.44 19.98 -12.78
CA GLU A 92 16.75 20.86 -11.64
C GLU A 92 18.24 20.84 -11.36
N VAL A 93 18.84 22.02 -11.23
CA VAL A 93 20.17 22.16 -10.64
C VAL A 93 20.03 22.71 -9.22
N ILE A 94 20.71 22.10 -8.26
CA ILE A 94 20.86 22.61 -6.89
C ILE A 94 22.34 22.95 -6.67
N THR A 95 22.66 24.21 -6.40
CA THR A 95 24.04 24.68 -6.21
C THR A 95 24.64 24.15 -4.91
N SER A 96 25.93 23.81 -4.93
CA SER A 96 26.67 23.32 -3.74
C SER A 96 27.47 24.42 -3.03
N GLY A 97 27.41 25.67 -3.52
CA GLY A 97 28.31 26.75 -3.11
C GLY A 97 29.66 26.78 -3.84
N HIS A 98 30.00 25.71 -4.57
CA HIS A 98 31.24 25.64 -5.34
C HIS A 98 31.09 26.18 -6.76
N GLN A 99 32.17 26.74 -7.29
CA GLN A 99 32.20 27.34 -8.62
C GLN A 99 32.32 26.29 -9.72
N GLY A 100 31.53 26.44 -10.78
CA GLY A 100 31.61 25.59 -11.96
C GLY A 100 30.41 25.77 -12.88
N TYR A 101 30.24 24.78 -13.74
CA TYR A 101 29.23 24.76 -14.78
C TYR A 101 28.57 23.40 -14.86
N LEU A 102 27.23 23.42 -14.97
CA LEU A 102 26.43 22.28 -15.39
C LEU A 102 25.74 22.64 -16.70
N ALA A 103 25.80 21.76 -17.68
CA ALA A 103 25.15 21.97 -18.97
C ALA A 103 24.33 20.75 -19.39
N ILE A 104 23.27 21.02 -20.14
CA ILE A 104 22.43 20.04 -20.81
C ILE A 104 22.39 20.41 -22.28
N ASP A 105 22.53 19.42 -23.15
CA ASP A 105 22.43 19.59 -24.60
C ASP A 105 21.66 18.44 -25.25
N GLU A 106 21.19 18.69 -26.47
CA GLU A 106 20.60 17.69 -27.36
C GLU A 106 19.50 16.82 -26.72
N VAL A 107 18.50 17.43 -26.07
CA VAL A 107 17.35 16.66 -25.57
C VAL A 107 16.50 16.17 -26.74
N LYS A 108 16.42 14.86 -26.92
CA LYS A 108 15.71 14.20 -28.02
C LYS A 108 14.57 13.34 -27.49
N VAL A 109 13.42 13.40 -28.14
CA VAL A 109 12.30 12.46 -27.93
C VAL A 109 12.23 11.57 -29.17
N LEU A 110 12.47 10.28 -28.99
CA LEU A 110 12.60 9.30 -30.06
C LEU A 110 11.42 8.34 -30.03
N GLY A 111 10.74 8.15 -31.16
CA GLY A 111 9.59 7.23 -31.29
C GLY A 111 9.96 5.75 -31.35
N HIS A 112 10.88 5.30 -30.49
CA HIS A 112 11.26 3.90 -30.36
C HIS A 112 11.69 3.58 -28.91
N PRO A 113 11.75 2.30 -28.52
CA PRO A 113 12.26 1.91 -27.21
C PRO A 113 13.70 2.37 -26.97
N CYS A 114 14.01 2.60 -25.70
CA CYS A 114 15.38 2.88 -25.24
C CYS A 114 16.28 1.65 -25.46
N THR A 115 17.59 1.87 -25.67
CA THR A 115 18.52 0.80 -26.07
C THR A 115 19.30 0.22 -24.89
N ARG A 116 19.54 1.01 -23.83
CA ARG A 116 20.31 0.67 -22.62
C ARG A 116 19.46 0.67 -21.36
N THR A 117 18.17 0.97 -21.48
CA THR A 117 17.23 1.05 -20.35
C THR A 117 15.92 0.31 -20.67
N PRO A 118 15.50 -0.64 -19.82
CA PRO A 118 14.22 -1.34 -19.98
C PRO A 118 13.00 -0.44 -19.82
N HIS A 119 11.92 -0.83 -20.48
CA HIS A 119 10.60 -0.21 -20.38
C HIS A 119 9.70 -1.04 -19.48
N PHE A 120 9.05 -0.41 -18.50
CA PHE A 120 8.03 -1.09 -17.71
C PHE A 120 6.71 -1.17 -18.48
N LEU A 121 5.99 -2.27 -18.31
CA LEU A 121 4.59 -2.35 -18.69
C LEU A 121 3.74 -1.57 -17.70
N ARG A 122 2.52 -1.22 -18.13
CA ARG A 122 1.55 -0.54 -17.27
C ARG A 122 1.28 -1.41 -16.04
N ILE A 123 1.51 -0.84 -14.86
CA ILE A 123 1.15 -1.46 -13.58
C ILE A 123 -0.25 -1.03 -13.15
N GLN A 124 -0.91 -1.89 -12.37
CA GLN A 124 -2.28 -1.67 -11.87
C GLN A 124 -2.27 -1.31 -10.39
N ASN A 125 -3.36 -0.73 -9.93
CA ASN A 125 -3.59 -0.46 -8.51
C ASN A 125 -3.60 -1.76 -7.70
N VAL A 126 -3.19 -1.66 -6.45
CA VAL A 126 -3.14 -2.79 -5.50
C VAL A 126 -4.02 -2.43 -4.31
N GLU A 127 -4.97 -3.30 -3.97
CA GLU A 127 -5.73 -3.21 -2.74
C GLU A 127 -5.22 -4.28 -1.76
N VAL A 128 -5.07 -3.89 -0.49
CA VAL A 128 -4.59 -4.78 0.57
C VAL A 128 -5.31 -4.48 1.89
N ASN A 129 -5.47 -5.50 2.73
CA ASN A 129 -5.93 -5.31 4.10
C ASN A 129 -4.78 -4.83 4.99
N ALA A 130 -5.07 -3.89 5.90
CA ALA A 130 -4.11 -3.39 6.88
C ALA A 130 -3.47 -4.54 7.68
N GLY A 131 -2.17 -4.43 7.96
CA GLY A 131 -1.36 -5.47 8.58
C GLY A 131 -0.78 -6.50 7.61
N GLN A 132 -1.32 -6.62 6.39
CA GLN A 132 -0.76 -7.50 5.34
C GLN A 132 0.30 -6.78 4.52
N PHE A 133 1.03 -7.53 3.68
CA PHE A 133 1.97 -6.97 2.72
C PHE A 133 1.32 -6.76 1.35
N ALA A 134 1.56 -5.60 0.73
CA ALA A 134 1.16 -5.34 -0.65
C ALA A 134 2.31 -5.69 -1.59
N THR A 135 2.01 -6.39 -2.70
CA THR A 135 3.01 -6.77 -3.70
C THR A 135 2.77 -6.02 -5.00
N PHE A 136 3.76 -5.24 -5.45
CA PHE A 136 3.79 -4.65 -6.78
C PHE A 136 4.62 -5.53 -7.72
N GLN A 137 4.01 -6.01 -8.81
CA GLN A 137 4.68 -6.77 -9.84
C GLN A 137 4.92 -5.91 -11.08
N CYS A 138 6.18 -5.59 -11.32
CA CYS A 138 6.62 -4.72 -12.41
C CYS A 138 7.17 -5.58 -13.55
N SER A 139 6.33 -5.85 -14.55
CA SER A 139 6.77 -6.51 -15.78
C SER A 139 7.53 -5.52 -16.64
N ALA A 140 8.69 -5.91 -17.17
CA ALA A 140 9.52 -5.04 -18.00
C ALA A 140 9.96 -5.71 -19.30
N ILE A 141 10.12 -4.89 -20.35
CA ILE A 141 10.68 -5.26 -21.65
C ILE A 141 12.05 -4.62 -21.78
N GLY A 142 13.08 -5.44 -21.91
CA GLY A 142 14.48 -5.04 -21.94
C GLY A 142 15.36 -6.04 -21.19
N ARG A 143 16.66 -5.78 -21.17
CA ARG A 143 17.64 -6.54 -20.40
C ARG A 143 17.93 -5.83 -19.10
N THR A 144 18.13 -6.61 -18.04
CA THR A 144 18.65 -6.11 -16.76
C THR A 144 19.95 -6.83 -16.44
N MET A 145 20.88 -6.13 -15.79
CA MET A 145 22.22 -6.60 -15.43
C MET A 145 22.42 -6.52 -13.91
N ALA A 146 23.42 -7.22 -13.39
CA ALA A 146 23.67 -7.30 -11.94
C ALA A 146 23.96 -5.93 -11.28
N GLY A 147 24.43 -4.94 -12.04
CA GLY A 147 24.68 -3.57 -11.55
C GLY A 147 23.45 -2.65 -11.56
N ASP A 148 22.32 -3.11 -12.10
CA ASP A 148 21.11 -2.28 -12.17
C ASP A 148 20.46 -2.15 -10.79
N ARG A 149 20.03 -0.93 -10.46
CA ARG A 149 19.32 -0.67 -9.20
C ARG A 149 17.81 -0.60 -9.46
N LEU A 150 17.05 -1.45 -8.78
CA LEU A 150 15.59 -1.48 -8.84
C LEU A 150 14.97 -1.13 -7.49
N TRP A 151 13.92 -0.32 -7.50
CA TRP A 151 13.13 0.01 -6.31
C TRP A 151 11.72 0.45 -6.70
N LEU A 152 10.81 0.48 -5.73
CA LEU A 152 9.48 1.04 -5.87
C LEU A 152 9.49 2.44 -5.27
N GLN A 153 9.23 3.47 -6.07
CA GLN A 153 9.22 4.86 -5.63
C GLN A 153 7.81 5.32 -5.28
N GLY A 154 7.65 5.88 -4.08
CA GLY A 154 6.42 6.51 -3.61
C GLY A 154 6.42 8.02 -3.79
N ILE A 155 5.23 8.64 -3.84
CA ILE A 155 5.06 10.08 -3.60
C ILE A 155 4.59 10.24 -2.15
N ASP A 156 5.32 11.03 -1.36
CA ASP A 156 5.04 11.34 0.06
C ASP A 156 4.92 10.10 0.98
N VAL A 157 5.38 8.94 0.50
CA VAL A 157 5.41 7.66 1.21
C VAL A 157 6.80 7.03 1.04
N ARG A 158 7.13 6.08 1.91
CA ARG A 158 8.44 5.39 1.87
C ARG A 158 8.56 4.53 0.63
N ASP A 159 9.73 4.61 -0.02
CA ASP A 159 10.12 3.71 -1.10
C ASP A 159 10.27 2.28 -0.58
N ALA A 160 9.97 1.30 -1.43
CA ALA A 160 10.12 -0.12 -1.10
C ALA A 160 11.26 -0.77 -1.90
N PRO A 161 12.08 -1.63 -1.27
CA PRO A 161 13.19 -2.30 -1.94
C PRO A 161 12.70 -3.44 -2.84
N LEU A 162 13.56 -3.85 -3.78
CA LEU A 162 13.36 -5.06 -4.59
C LEU A 162 13.26 -6.29 -3.68
N LYS A 163 12.19 -7.07 -3.83
CA LYS A 163 12.05 -8.38 -3.18
C LYS A 163 12.76 -9.45 -3.99
N GLU A 164 12.42 -9.53 -5.28
CA GLU A 164 12.95 -10.54 -6.19
C GLU A 164 12.82 -10.08 -7.64
N ILE A 165 13.63 -10.70 -8.50
CA ILE A 165 13.57 -10.52 -9.95
C ILE A 165 13.49 -11.88 -10.64
N LYS A 166 12.51 -12.04 -11.52
CA LYS A 166 12.30 -13.25 -12.32
C LYS A 166 12.53 -12.94 -13.79
N VAL A 167 13.69 -13.33 -14.31
CA VAL A 167 14.01 -13.20 -15.73
C VAL A 167 13.26 -14.29 -16.51
N THR A 168 12.34 -13.87 -17.39
CA THR A 168 11.51 -14.80 -18.18
C THR A 168 12.14 -15.07 -19.55
N SER A 169 12.87 -14.11 -20.10
CA SER A 169 13.60 -14.25 -21.37
C SER A 169 14.73 -13.23 -21.44
N SER A 170 15.56 -13.31 -22.49
CA SER A 170 16.61 -12.32 -22.76
C SER A 170 16.11 -10.89 -22.99
N ARG A 171 14.80 -10.65 -23.08
CA ARG A 171 14.21 -9.31 -23.22
C ARG A 171 13.04 -9.06 -22.27
N ARG A 172 12.78 -9.93 -21.29
CA ARG A 172 11.66 -9.76 -20.35
C ARG A 172 12.00 -10.26 -18.97
N PHE A 173 11.62 -9.48 -17.97
CA PHE A 173 11.71 -9.85 -16.56
C PHE A 173 10.54 -9.26 -15.77
N ILE A 174 10.31 -9.82 -14.59
CA ILE A 174 9.33 -9.31 -13.63
C ILE A 174 10.09 -8.99 -12.34
N ALA A 175 9.96 -7.76 -11.85
CA ALA A 175 10.50 -7.35 -10.55
C ALA A 175 9.34 -7.23 -9.55
N SER A 176 9.46 -7.86 -8.39
CA SER A 176 8.46 -7.81 -7.32
C SER A 176 8.94 -6.91 -6.19
N PHE A 177 8.05 -6.07 -5.65
CA PHE A 177 8.33 -5.16 -4.54
C PHE A 177 7.26 -5.31 -3.47
N ASN A 178 7.66 -5.41 -2.20
CA ASN A 178 6.72 -5.55 -1.08
C ASN A 178 6.69 -4.30 -0.21
N VAL A 179 5.49 -3.74 -0.01
CA VAL A 179 5.22 -2.81 1.09
C VAL A 179 4.73 -3.64 2.26
N VAL A 180 5.54 -3.74 3.32
CA VAL A 180 5.30 -4.68 4.44
C VAL A 180 4.51 -4.02 5.58
N ASN A 181 3.74 -4.83 6.32
CA ASN A 181 2.93 -4.41 7.47
C ASN A 181 2.14 -3.11 7.20
N THR A 182 1.32 -3.14 6.15
CA THR A 182 0.71 -1.94 5.59
C THR A 182 -0.27 -1.28 6.54
N THR A 183 -0.22 0.05 6.58
CA THR A 183 -1.15 0.89 7.34
C THR A 183 -1.80 1.92 6.41
N LYS A 184 -2.84 2.61 6.87
CA LYS A 184 -3.46 3.73 6.12
C LYS A 184 -2.45 4.81 5.70
N ARG A 185 -1.32 4.95 6.41
CA ARG A 185 -0.26 5.91 6.09
C ARG A 185 0.61 5.49 4.91
N ASP A 186 0.64 4.20 4.59
CA ASP A 186 1.37 3.68 3.43
C ASP A 186 0.49 3.71 2.16
N ALA A 187 -0.80 4.03 2.27
CA ALA A 187 -1.66 4.24 1.11
C ALA A 187 -1.19 5.47 0.31
N GLY A 188 -1.11 5.34 -1.01
CA GLY A 188 -0.56 6.38 -1.87
C GLY A 188 -0.21 5.92 -3.27
N LYS A 189 0.49 6.76 -4.02
CA LYS A 189 0.88 6.48 -5.41
C LYS A 189 2.32 5.97 -5.47
N TYR A 190 2.50 4.82 -6.12
CA TYR A 190 3.79 4.15 -6.30
C TYR A 190 4.10 3.95 -7.79
N ARG A 191 5.38 3.89 -8.14
CA ARG A 191 5.85 3.50 -9.48
C ARG A 191 7.12 2.67 -9.40
N CYS A 192 7.31 1.77 -10.35
CA CYS A 192 8.51 0.96 -10.47
C CYS A 192 9.65 1.79 -11.04
N MET A 193 10.85 1.58 -10.51
CA MET A 193 12.08 2.24 -10.93
C MET A 193 13.14 1.23 -11.29
N ILE A 194 13.88 1.48 -12.37
CA ILE A 194 15.14 0.81 -12.68
C ILE A 194 16.17 1.83 -13.13
N ARG A 195 17.34 1.85 -12.51
CA ARG A 195 18.47 2.66 -12.94
C ARG A 195 19.55 1.74 -13.48
N THR A 196 19.89 1.93 -14.75
CA THR A 196 20.99 1.25 -15.43
C THR A 196 22.17 2.21 -15.57
N GLU A 197 23.31 1.73 -16.06
CA GLU A 197 24.45 2.60 -16.40
C GLU A 197 24.06 3.65 -17.46
N GLY A 198 23.15 3.31 -18.37
CA GLY A 198 22.75 4.16 -19.48
C GLY A 198 21.61 5.13 -19.18
N GLY A 199 20.82 4.92 -18.12
CA GLY A 199 19.59 5.69 -17.92
C GLY A 199 18.68 5.21 -16.80
N VAL A 200 17.42 5.66 -16.83
CA VAL A 200 16.38 5.24 -15.87
C VAL A 200 15.07 4.88 -16.58
N GLY A 201 14.48 3.76 -16.17
CA GLY A 201 13.13 3.36 -16.55
C GLY A 201 12.16 3.57 -15.41
N VAL A 202 10.98 4.10 -15.73
CA VAL A 202 9.91 4.37 -14.76
C VAL A 202 8.56 3.90 -15.30
N SER A 203 7.76 3.24 -14.45
CA SER A 203 6.39 2.86 -14.80
C SER A 203 5.42 4.06 -14.70
N ASN A 204 4.16 3.86 -15.06
CA ASN A 204 3.08 4.73 -14.59
C ASN A 204 2.96 4.65 -13.06
N TYR A 205 2.30 5.65 -12.47
CA TYR A 205 1.84 5.54 -11.10
C TYR A 205 0.66 4.56 -10.99
N ALA A 206 0.69 3.74 -9.94
CA ALA A 206 -0.42 2.92 -9.47
C ALA A 206 -0.69 3.26 -8.00
N GLU A 207 -1.95 3.13 -7.60
CA GLU A 207 -2.40 3.42 -6.25
C GLU A 207 -2.35 2.18 -5.36
N LEU A 208 -1.76 2.33 -4.17
CA LEU A 208 -1.90 1.38 -3.07
C LEU A 208 -3.08 1.82 -2.20
N VAL A 209 -4.13 1.00 -2.17
CA VAL A 209 -5.30 1.21 -1.32
C VAL A 209 -5.22 0.27 -0.14
N VAL A 210 -5.04 0.82 1.06
CA VAL A 210 -5.04 0.05 2.31
C VAL A 210 -6.42 0.12 2.95
N LYS A 211 -7.04 -1.04 3.14
CA LYS A 211 -8.39 -1.21 3.70
C LYS A 211 -8.32 -1.79 5.10
N GLU A 212 -9.13 -1.27 6.01
CA GLU A 212 -9.20 -1.80 7.38
C GLU A 212 -10.19 -2.97 7.44
N PRO A 213 -9.80 -4.11 8.01
CA PRO A 213 -10.73 -5.21 8.26
C PRO A 213 -11.94 -4.78 9.11
N PRO A 214 -13.13 -5.29 8.83
CA PRO A 214 -14.37 -4.80 9.44
C PRO A 214 -14.59 -5.36 10.86
N VAL A 215 -15.05 -4.50 11.78
CA VAL A 215 -15.38 -4.88 13.16
C VAL A 215 -16.78 -4.36 13.52
N PRO A 216 -17.72 -5.21 14.00
CA PRO A 216 -19.01 -4.75 14.47
C PRO A 216 -18.89 -3.70 15.60
N ILE A 217 -19.70 -2.64 15.54
CA ILE A 217 -19.67 -1.58 16.56
C ILE A 217 -20.38 -2.01 17.85
N ALA A 218 -21.36 -2.88 17.74
CA ALA A 218 -22.24 -3.29 18.84
C ALA A 218 -22.25 -4.83 18.99
N PRO A 219 -22.52 -5.34 20.20
CA PRO A 219 -22.66 -6.77 20.42
C PRO A 219 -23.92 -7.33 19.73
N PRO A 220 -23.95 -8.66 19.49
CA PRO A 220 -25.18 -9.30 19.04
C PRO A 220 -26.26 -9.15 20.12
N GLN A 221 -27.52 -9.06 19.69
CA GLN A 221 -28.67 -8.92 20.58
C GLN A 221 -29.23 -10.29 20.92
N LEU A 222 -29.56 -10.52 22.18
CA LEU A 222 -30.20 -11.75 22.63
C LEU A 222 -31.70 -11.73 22.29
N ALA A 223 -32.16 -12.70 21.51
CA ALA A 223 -33.56 -12.82 21.12
C ALA A 223 -34.33 -13.80 22.03
N SER A 224 -33.76 -14.98 22.35
CA SER A 224 -34.35 -15.89 23.32
C SER A 224 -33.33 -16.86 23.93
N VAL A 225 -33.64 -17.36 25.12
CA VAL A 225 -32.78 -18.25 25.91
C VAL A 225 -33.50 -19.57 26.20
N GLY A 226 -32.89 -20.67 25.78
CA GLY A 226 -33.23 -22.04 26.17
C GLY A 226 -32.23 -22.61 27.17
N ALA A 227 -32.46 -23.86 27.59
CA ALA A 227 -31.51 -24.57 28.43
C ALA A 227 -30.28 -25.06 27.64
N THR A 228 -30.44 -25.34 26.34
CA THR A 228 -29.37 -25.86 25.47
C THR A 228 -29.23 -25.07 24.18
N TYR A 229 -29.79 -23.86 24.13
CA TYR A 229 -29.69 -22.99 22.95
C TYR A 229 -29.81 -21.51 23.30
N LEU A 230 -29.28 -20.67 22.41
CA LEU A 230 -29.46 -19.22 22.38
C LEU A 230 -29.89 -18.80 20.98
N TRP A 231 -30.91 -17.95 20.88
CA TRP A 231 -31.20 -17.22 19.64
C TRP A 231 -30.62 -15.82 19.76
N ILE A 232 -29.85 -15.43 18.76
CA ILE A 232 -29.21 -14.11 18.69
C ILE A 232 -29.55 -13.40 17.38
N GLN A 233 -29.51 -12.08 17.42
CA GLN A 233 -29.48 -11.22 16.26
C GLN A 233 -28.07 -10.64 16.12
N LEU A 234 -27.40 -10.84 14.99
CA LEU A 234 -25.97 -10.49 14.81
C LEU A 234 -25.66 -9.01 15.05
N ASN A 235 -26.60 -8.10 14.75
CA ASN A 235 -26.42 -6.64 14.89
C ASN A 235 -25.17 -6.08 14.17
N ALA A 236 -24.80 -6.66 13.03
CA ALA A 236 -23.53 -6.41 12.35
C ALA A 236 -23.66 -5.58 11.05
N ASN A 237 -24.65 -4.69 11.00
CA ASN A 237 -24.83 -3.77 9.86
C ASN A 237 -24.01 -2.48 10.02
N SER A 238 -23.73 -2.08 11.26
CA SER A 238 -22.88 -0.94 11.60
C SER A 238 -21.51 -1.43 11.99
N ILE A 239 -20.49 -1.00 11.25
CA ILE A 239 -19.12 -1.51 11.36
C ILE A 239 -18.11 -0.37 11.47
N ASN A 240 -17.03 -0.60 12.19
CA ASN A 240 -15.76 0.08 11.98
C ASN A 240 -14.97 -0.62 10.86
N GLY A 241 -14.03 0.08 10.25
CA GLY A 241 -13.24 -0.43 9.12
C GLY A 241 -13.93 -0.25 7.76
N ASP A 242 -13.53 -1.06 6.78
CA ASP A 242 -13.96 -0.95 5.38
C ASP A 242 -14.75 -2.19 4.92
N GLY A 243 -15.72 -1.98 4.02
CA GLY A 243 -16.41 -3.04 3.29
C GLY A 243 -15.73 -3.44 1.97
N PRO A 244 -16.41 -4.26 1.14
CA PRO A 244 -17.68 -4.95 1.42
C PRO A 244 -17.52 -6.16 2.35
N ILE A 245 -18.58 -6.57 3.04
CA ILE A 245 -18.58 -7.79 3.86
C ILE A 245 -18.96 -8.98 2.98
N ILE A 246 -18.12 -10.02 2.96
CA ILE A 246 -18.32 -11.25 2.17
C ILE A 246 -18.60 -12.49 3.01
N ALA A 247 -18.23 -12.48 4.30
CA ALA A 247 -18.55 -13.56 5.23
C ALA A 247 -18.80 -13.03 6.63
N ARG A 248 -19.56 -13.79 7.41
CA ARG A 248 -19.90 -13.53 8.81
C ARG A 248 -19.75 -14.82 9.58
N GLU A 249 -19.15 -14.74 10.75
CA GLU A 249 -18.99 -15.87 11.66
C GLU A 249 -19.44 -15.46 13.05
N VAL A 250 -19.99 -16.41 13.79
CA VAL A 250 -20.25 -16.27 15.22
C VAL A 250 -19.23 -17.11 15.95
N GLU A 251 -18.50 -16.47 16.85
CA GLU A 251 -17.59 -17.12 17.78
C GLU A 251 -18.21 -17.08 19.17
N TYR A 252 -18.19 -18.22 19.86
CA TYR A 252 -18.72 -18.31 21.21
C TYR A 252 -17.89 -19.23 22.07
N CYS A 253 -17.74 -18.87 23.33
CA CYS A 253 -16.97 -19.64 24.31
C CYS A 253 -17.67 -19.64 25.67
N THR A 254 -17.35 -20.64 26.50
CA THR A 254 -17.76 -20.61 27.90
C THR A 254 -17.00 -19.52 28.66
N ALA A 255 -17.60 -18.91 29.68
CA ALA A 255 -16.93 -17.88 30.49
C ALA A 255 -15.65 -18.39 31.20
N SER A 256 -15.55 -19.71 31.42
CA SER A 256 -14.35 -20.38 31.91
C SER A 256 -13.22 -20.48 30.86
N GLY A 257 -13.51 -20.22 29.58
CA GLY A 257 -12.60 -20.38 28.44
C GLY A 257 -12.30 -21.83 28.07
N SER A 258 -12.95 -22.80 28.71
CA SER A 258 -12.67 -24.24 28.53
C SER A 258 -13.12 -24.79 27.18
N TRP A 259 -14.04 -24.11 26.51
CA TRP A 259 -14.56 -24.49 25.20
C TRP A 259 -14.85 -23.25 24.35
N ASN A 260 -14.47 -23.30 23.08
CA ASN A 260 -14.79 -22.28 22.08
C ASN A 260 -15.15 -22.95 20.74
N ASP A 261 -16.00 -22.29 19.96
CA ASP A 261 -16.36 -22.71 18.61
C ASP A 261 -16.63 -21.48 17.74
N ARG A 262 -16.44 -21.64 16.43
CA ARG A 262 -16.65 -20.62 15.42
C ARG A 262 -17.45 -21.21 14.27
N GLN A 263 -18.59 -20.59 13.98
CA GLN A 263 -19.54 -21.09 13.00
C GLN A 263 -19.87 -20.00 11.97
N PRO A 264 -19.87 -20.30 10.66
CA PRO A 264 -20.32 -19.38 9.63
C PRO A 264 -21.82 -19.13 9.72
N VAL A 265 -22.26 -17.91 9.40
CA VAL A 265 -23.67 -17.51 9.53
C VAL A 265 -24.17 -16.77 8.28
N ASP A 266 -25.25 -17.29 7.72
CA ASP A 266 -25.87 -16.76 6.49
C ASP A 266 -27.06 -15.82 6.75
N SER A 267 -27.62 -15.83 7.96
CA SER A 267 -28.81 -15.05 8.34
C SER A 267 -28.57 -14.09 9.52
N PRO A 268 -29.23 -12.92 9.56
CA PRO A 268 -29.07 -11.96 10.65
C PRO A 268 -29.59 -12.47 12.00
N SER A 269 -30.53 -13.42 11.98
CA SER A 269 -30.97 -14.20 13.13
C SER A 269 -30.29 -15.56 13.11
N TYR A 270 -29.69 -15.98 14.20
CA TYR A 270 -28.95 -17.24 14.30
C TYR A 270 -29.24 -17.98 15.60
N LYS A 271 -29.32 -19.31 15.53
CA LYS A 271 -29.52 -20.18 16.69
C LYS A 271 -28.22 -20.91 17.00
N ILE A 272 -27.66 -20.65 18.16
CA ILE A 272 -26.59 -21.45 18.73
C ILE A 272 -27.25 -22.58 19.50
N GLY A 273 -27.09 -23.82 19.05
CA GLY A 273 -27.66 -25.02 19.67
C GLY A 273 -26.61 -25.84 20.42
N HIS A 274 -27.06 -26.94 21.04
CA HIS A 274 -26.21 -27.92 21.71
C HIS A 274 -25.31 -27.33 22.82
N LEU A 275 -25.82 -26.32 23.53
CA LEU A 275 -25.14 -25.70 24.66
C LEU A 275 -25.42 -26.44 25.97
N ASP A 276 -24.55 -26.26 26.95
CA ASP A 276 -24.74 -26.80 28.30
C ASP A 276 -25.73 -25.94 29.10
N PRO A 277 -26.64 -26.54 29.90
CA PRO A 277 -27.51 -25.80 30.82
C PRO A 277 -26.74 -25.07 31.92
N ASP A 278 -27.34 -24.00 32.45
CA ASP A 278 -26.78 -23.15 33.52
C ASP A 278 -25.31 -22.72 33.29
N THR A 279 -24.96 -22.49 32.03
CA THR A 279 -23.59 -22.18 31.62
C THR A 279 -23.55 -20.79 31.03
N GLU A 280 -22.57 -20.00 31.47
CA GLU A 280 -22.35 -18.65 30.97
C GLU A 280 -21.48 -18.70 29.71
N TYR A 281 -21.96 -18.03 28.66
CA TYR A 281 -21.33 -17.94 27.36
C TYR A 281 -21.02 -16.49 27.01
N GLU A 282 -19.89 -16.29 26.34
CA GLU A 282 -19.50 -15.06 25.69
C GLU A 282 -19.58 -15.27 24.17
N ILE A 283 -20.32 -14.42 23.47
CA ILE A 283 -20.62 -14.55 22.04
C ILE A 283 -20.24 -13.28 21.30
N SER A 284 -19.40 -13.42 20.29
CA SER A 284 -18.89 -12.33 19.45
C SER A 284 -19.18 -12.61 17.97
N VAL A 285 -19.29 -11.54 17.19
CA VAL A 285 -19.45 -11.64 15.74
C VAL A 285 -18.16 -11.22 15.06
N LEU A 286 -17.71 -12.01 14.11
CA LEU A 286 -16.59 -11.69 13.21
C LEU A 286 -17.13 -11.40 11.82
N LEU A 287 -16.51 -10.42 11.17
CA LEU A 287 -16.82 -10.01 9.82
C LEU A 287 -15.58 -10.13 8.95
N THR A 288 -15.79 -10.52 7.70
CA THR A 288 -14.70 -10.71 6.73
C THR A 288 -14.97 -9.90 5.48
N ARG A 289 -13.98 -9.10 5.09
CA ARG A 289 -13.91 -8.44 3.77
C ARG A 289 -13.01 -9.22 2.81
N PRO A 290 -13.04 -8.95 1.49
CA PRO A 290 -12.18 -9.63 0.52
C PRO A 290 -10.69 -9.49 0.83
N GLY A 291 -9.93 -10.49 0.36
CA GLY A 291 -8.47 -10.51 0.43
C GLY A 291 -7.90 -11.16 1.70
N GLU A 292 -6.60 -11.45 1.65
CA GLU A 292 -5.86 -12.01 2.78
C GLU A 292 -5.90 -11.06 3.98
N GLY A 293 -6.04 -11.59 5.19
CA GLY A 293 -6.18 -10.78 6.41
C GLY A 293 -7.47 -9.95 6.47
N GLY A 294 -8.49 -10.29 5.68
CA GLY A 294 -9.75 -9.54 5.60
C GLY A 294 -10.72 -9.77 6.76
N THR A 295 -10.49 -10.79 7.60
CA THR A 295 -11.28 -11.00 8.82
C THR A 295 -10.82 -10.01 9.88
N GLY A 296 -11.72 -9.15 10.34
CA GLY A 296 -11.44 -8.21 11.42
C GLY A 296 -11.41 -8.88 12.79
N SER A 297 -11.02 -8.11 13.80
CA SER A 297 -11.12 -8.55 15.19
C SER A 297 -12.58 -8.84 15.57
N PRO A 298 -12.82 -9.70 16.56
CA PRO A 298 -14.16 -9.91 17.10
C PRO A 298 -14.77 -8.59 17.58
N GLY A 299 -16.06 -8.38 17.28
CA GLY A 299 -16.82 -7.25 17.83
C GLY A 299 -17.03 -7.37 19.34
N PRO A 300 -17.72 -6.39 19.97
CA PRO A 300 -18.10 -6.49 21.37
C PRO A 300 -18.91 -7.76 21.65
N ALA A 301 -18.65 -8.41 22.77
CA ALA A 301 -19.29 -9.68 23.09
C ALA A 301 -20.62 -9.51 23.84
N LEU A 302 -21.59 -10.37 23.51
CA LEU A 302 -22.77 -10.62 24.33
C LEU A 302 -22.42 -11.65 25.40
N ARG A 303 -22.65 -11.33 26.67
CA ARG A 303 -22.56 -12.29 27.78
C ARG A 303 -23.95 -12.68 28.23
N THR A 304 -24.21 -13.98 28.29
CA THR A 304 -25.50 -14.52 28.72
C THR A 304 -25.35 -15.94 29.25
N ARG A 305 -26.33 -16.38 30.04
CA ARG A 305 -26.36 -17.72 30.64
C ARG A 305 -27.56 -18.50 30.12
N THR A 306 -27.34 -19.76 29.77
CA THR A 306 -28.43 -20.69 29.40
C THR A 306 -29.30 -21.00 30.61
N LYS A 307 -30.56 -21.37 30.39
CA LYS A 307 -31.45 -21.78 31.48
C LYS A 307 -30.98 -23.11 32.09
N CYS A 308 -31.31 -23.36 33.34
CA CYS A 308 -31.16 -24.68 33.94
C CYS A 308 -32.11 -25.72 33.30
N ALA A 309 -31.75 -27.00 33.36
CA ALA A 309 -32.59 -28.12 32.92
C ALA A 309 -32.62 -29.23 33.98
N GLY A 310 -33.82 -29.76 34.27
CA GLY A 310 -33.99 -30.91 35.16
C GLY A 310 -33.51 -30.67 36.60
N ALA A 311 -32.87 -31.68 37.20
CA ALA A 311 -32.41 -31.69 38.60
C ALA A 311 -31.29 -30.68 38.94
N TYR A 312 -30.80 -29.93 37.95
CA TYR A 312 -29.75 -28.91 38.11
C TYR A 312 -30.29 -27.49 38.33
N CYS A 313 -31.61 -27.31 38.47
CA CYS A 313 -32.18 -26.02 38.86
C CYS A 313 -32.05 -25.82 40.39
N PRO A 314 -31.50 -24.70 40.88
CA PRO A 314 -31.66 -24.34 42.29
C PRO A 314 -33.15 -24.18 42.59
N PRO A 315 -33.65 -24.69 43.74
CA PRO A 315 -35.04 -24.52 44.11
C PRO A 315 -35.37 -23.02 44.19
N PRO A 316 -36.59 -22.60 43.82
CA PRO A 316 -36.99 -21.21 43.96
C PRO A 316 -36.79 -20.78 45.43
N PRO A 317 -36.35 -19.53 45.69
CA PRO A 317 -36.18 -19.06 47.05
C PRO A 317 -37.53 -19.22 47.77
N GLN A 318 -37.52 -20.04 48.83
CA GLN A 318 -38.68 -20.20 49.69
C GLN A 318 -39.00 -18.82 50.29
N LEU A 319 -40.08 -18.21 49.83
CA LEU A 319 -40.67 -17.05 50.46
C LEU A 319 -40.96 -17.43 51.91
N TRP A 320 -40.30 -16.72 52.83
CA TRP A 320 -40.50 -16.83 54.27
C TRP A 320 -42.00 -16.78 54.59
N GLN A 321 -42.59 -17.93 54.89
CA GLN A 321 -43.90 -17.97 55.54
C GLN A 321 -43.68 -17.50 56.98
N HIS A 322 -44.08 -16.26 57.26
CA HIS A 322 -44.27 -15.81 58.63
C HIS A 322 -45.28 -16.76 59.30
N PRO A 323 -44.99 -17.31 60.49
CA PRO A 323 -46.00 -18.03 61.24
C PRO A 323 -47.04 -17.02 61.73
N GLU A 324 -48.30 -17.22 61.31
CA GLU A 324 -49.46 -16.59 61.92
C GLU A 324 -49.47 -16.90 63.42
N GLN A 325 -49.47 -15.83 64.20
CA GLN A 325 -49.71 -15.83 65.64
C GLN A 325 -51.22 -15.97 65.82
N ASP A 326 -51.70 -17.10 66.33
CA ASP A 326 -53.06 -17.21 66.83
C ASP A 326 -53.08 -17.56 68.33
N ARG A 327 -54.04 -16.90 68.98
CA ARG A 327 -54.25 -16.67 70.42
C ARG A 327 -54.64 -17.91 71.21
#